data_AF-A0A662VUA2-F1
#
_entry.id   AF-A0A662VUA2-F1
#
_cell.length_a   1.000
_cell.length_b   1.000
_cell.length_c   1.000
_cell.angle_alpha   90.00
_cell.angle_beta   90.00
_cell.angle_gamma   90.00
#
_symmetry.space_group_name_H-M   'P 1'
#
loop_
_entity.id
_entity.type
_entity.pdbx_description
1 polymer ?
#
loop_
_entity_poly.entity_id
_entity_poly.type
_entity_poly.pdbx_seq_one_letter_code
_entity_poly.pdbx_strand_id
1 'polypeptide(L)'
;MSLQIACELLKDIETIDKEEKGRVTKTFLRKVLELVDRYDSKEEFLLSLAYMVARNKKYDEDDLVKFYRRLKDQIKRLDGNWKDELRKIMQNVVKLYYIKAENLFEEDLLCTTK
;
A
#
# COMPACT_ATOMS: atom_id res chain seq x y z
N MET A 1 -11.14 -3.63 10.40
CA MET A 1 -10.63 -4.42 9.26
C MET A 1 -9.70 -3.60 8.36
N SER A 2 -10.14 -2.49 7.74
CA SER A 2 -9.30 -1.72 6.81
C SER A 2 -8.01 -1.15 7.42
N LEU A 3 -8.03 -0.77 8.70
CA LEU A 3 -6.82 -0.32 9.43
C LEU A 3 -5.81 -1.47 9.63
N GLN A 4 -6.30 -2.65 10.04
CA GLN A 4 -5.45 -3.82 10.26
C GLN A 4 -4.80 -4.30 8.96
N ILE A 5 -5.54 -4.29 7.85
CA ILE A 5 -4.98 -4.54 6.52
C ILE A 5 -3.94 -3.49 6.17
N ALA A 6 -4.18 -2.21 6.45
CA ALA A 6 -3.21 -1.15 6.21
C ALA A 6 -1.89 -1.37 6.99
N CYS A 7 -1.97 -1.79 8.26
CA CYS A 7 -0.82 -2.18 9.05
C CYS A 7 -0.08 -3.38 8.42
N GLU A 8 -0.79 -4.42 7.99
CA GLU A 8 -0.19 -5.59 7.33
C GLU A 8 0.52 -5.20 6.03
N LEU A 9 -0.05 -4.28 5.25
CA LEU A 9 0.55 -3.77 4.02
C LEU A 9 1.87 -3.05 4.27
N LEU A 10 2.00 -2.32 5.38
CA LEU A 10 3.21 -1.58 5.75
C LEU A 10 4.17 -2.35 6.67
N LYS A 11 3.81 -3.58 7.06
CA LYS A 11 4.65 -4.39 7.94
C LYS A 11 6.06 -4.58 7.39
N ASP A 12 7.07 -4.31 8.21
CA ASP A 12 8.49 -4.42 7.83
C ASP A 12 8.88 -3.50 6.64
N ILE A 13 8.06 -2.50 6.30
CA ILE A 13 8.39 -1.45 5.32
C ILE A 13 8.95 -0.25 6.06
N GLU A 14 10.18 0.12 5.68
CA GLU A 14 10.85 1.30 6.19
C GLU A 14 10.32 2.56 5.50
N THR A 15 10.09 3.60 6.30
CA THR A 15 9.81 4.93 5.75
C THR A 15 11.11 5.59 5.33
N ILE A 16 11.12 6.07 4.09
CA ILE A 16 12.22 6.84 3.53
C ILE A 16 11.78 8.27 3.21
N ASP A 17 12.70 9.23 3.41
CA ASP A 17 12.47 10.65 3.14
C ASP A 17 12.71 11.04 1.68
N LYS A 18 13.53 10.27 0.96
CA LYS A 18 13.92 10.53 -0.42
C LYS A 18 13.56 9.36 -1.30
N GLU A 19 13.06 9.63 -2.50
CA GLU A 19 12.72 8.57 -3.46
C GLU A 19 13.94 7.68 -3.76
N GLU A 20 13.81 6.40 -3.44
CA GLU A 20 14.79 5.37 -3.74
C GLU A 20 14.11 4.24 -4.52
N LYS A 21 14.76 3.75 -5.57
CA LYS A 21 14.26 2.60 -6.33
C LYS A 21 14.10 1.39 -5.40
N GLY A 22 12.99 0.68 -5.55
CA GLY A 22 12.67 -0.50 -4.74
C GLY A 22 11.95 -0.20 -3.42
N ARG A 23 11.91 1.06 -2.98
CA ARG A 23 11.28 1.47 -1.72
C ARG A 23 9.86 1.97 -1.92
N VAL A 24 9.00 1.74 -0.92
CA VAL A 24 7.67 2.35 -0.85
C VAL A 24 7.83 3.80 -0.40
N THR A 25 7.22 4.73 -1.13
CA THR A 25 7.27 6.18 -0.83
C THR A 25 5.88 6.77 -0.68
N LYS A 26 5.80 7.97 -0.09
CA LYS A 26 4.57 8.78 -0.05
C LYS A 26 3.99 8.96 -1.47
N THR A 27 4.85 9.28 -2.44
CA THR A 27 4.46 9.44 -3.85
C THR A 27 3.89 8.15 -4.45
N PHE A 28 4.55 7.01 -4.20
CA PHE A 28 4.08 5.72 -4.69
C PHE A 28 2.69 5.39 -4.12
N LEU A 29 2.51 5.50 -2.81
CA LEU A 29 1.23 5.18 -2.15
C LEU A 29 0.08 6.07 -2.63
N ARG A 30 0.34 7.37 -2.85
CA ARG A 30 -0.64 8.29 -3.45
C ARG A 30 -1.04 7.87 -4.86
N LYS A 31 -0.06 7.49 -5.70
CA LYS A 31 -0.35 6.95 -7.04
C LYS A 31 -1.18 5.67 -6.96
N VAL A 32 -0.89 4.75 -6.04
CA VAL A 32 -1.71 3.54 -5.85
C VAL A 32 -3.15 3.91 -5.52
N LEU A 33 -3.37 4.87 -4.60
CA LEU A 33 -4.70 5.37 -4.28
C LEU A 33 -5.42 5.98 -5.50
N GLU A 34 -4.74 6.79 -6.30
CA GLU A 34 -5.29 7.35 -7.55
C GLU A 34 -5.68 6.26 -8.56
N LEU A 35 -4.92 5.15 -8.64
CA LEU A 35 -5.26 4.04 -9.53
C LEU A 35 -6.55 3.34 -9.08
N VAL A 36 -6.85 3.30 -7.77
CA VAL A 36 -8.12 2.73 -7.28
C VAL A 36 -9.31 3.48 -7.87
N ASP A 37 -9.23 4.80 -7.95
CA ASP A 37 -10.30 5.63 -8.51
C ASP A 37 -10.38 5.54 -10.03
N ARG A 38 -9.23 5.38 -10.70
CA ARG A 38 -9.11 5.33 -12.15
C ARG A 38 -9.70 4.07 -12.80
N TYR A 39 -9.52 2.90 -12.18
CA TYR A 39 -9.90 1.63 -12.80
C TYR A 39 -11.19 1.08 -12.19
N ASP A 40 -12.03 0.47 -13.02
CA ASP A 40 -13.30 -0.13 -12.59
C ASP A 40 -13.21 -1.64 -12.39
N SER A 41 -12.15 -2.27 -12.93
CA SER A 41 -11.86 -3.69 -12.72
C SER A 41 -10.63 -3.90 -11.83
N LYS A 42 -10.64 -5.02 -11.07
CA LYS A 42 -9.49 -5.43 -10.26
C LYS A 42 -8.31 -5.79 -11.14
N GLU A 43 -8.57 -6.41 -12.28
CA GLU A 43 -7.56 -6.87 -13.23
C GLU A 43 -6.76 -5.70 -13.79
N GLU A 44 -7.43 -4.64 -14.28
CA GLU A 44 -6.75 -3.45 -14.81
C GLU A 44 -5.99 -2.69 -13.72
N PHE A 45 -6.56 -2.57 -12.53
CA PHE A 45 -5.88 -2.00 -11.37
C PHE A 45 -4.59 -2.77 -11.05
N LEU A 46 -4.69 -4.10 -10.92
CA LEU A 46 -3.57 -4.97 -10.58
C LEU A 46 -2.49 -4.98 -11.66
N LEU A 47 -2.87 -4.93 -12.94
CA LEU A 47 -1.95 -4.86 -14.07
C LEU A 47 -1.18 -3.53 -14.06
N SER A 48 -1.89 -2.42 -13.85
CA SER A 48 -1.30 -1.08 -13.81
C SER A 48 -0.35 -0.91 -12.62
N LEU A 49 -0.74 -1.45 -11.46
CA LEU A 49 0.11 -1.49 -10.28
C LEU A 49 1.36 -2.36 -10.52
N ALA A 50 1.19 -3.55 -11.11
CA ALA A 50 2.30 -4.44 -11.43
C ALA A 50 3.33 -3.78 -12.36
N TYR A 51 2.84 -3.05 -13.37
CA TYR A 51 3.70 -2.27 -14.27
C TYR A 51 4.48 -1.18 -13.52
N MET A 52 3.80 -0.43 -12.64
CA MET A 52 4.45 0.60 -11.81
C MET A 52 5.53 0.00 -10.89
N VAL A 53 5.27 -1.15 -10.28
CA VAL A 53 6.24 -1.87 -9.44
C VAL A 53 7.42 -2.36 -10.28
N ALA A 54 7.16 -3.01 -11.42
CA ALA A 54 8.20 -3.54 -12.30
C ALA A 54 9.14 -2.46 -12.87
N ARG A 55 8.63 -1.24 -13.08
CA ARG A 55 9.45 -0.11 -13.55
C ARG A 55 10.36 0.47 -12.46
N ASN A 56 9.97 0.34 -11.19
CA ASN A 56 10.66 0.97 -10.07
C ASN A 56 11.43 -0.02 -9.19
N LYS A 57 11.31 -1.33 -9.43
CA LYS A 57 12.10 -2.35 -8.74
C LYS A 57 13.58 -2.27 -9.10
N LYS A 58 14.42 -2.57 -8.12
CA LYS A 58 15.87 -2.71 -8.17
C LYS A 58 16.25 -4.19 -7.95
N TYR A 59 15.62 -4.88 -6.99
CA TYR A 59 15.83 -6.31 -6.68
C TYR A 59 14.51 -7.01 -6.23
N ASP A 60 14.49 -8.34 -6.16
CA ASP A 60 13.26 -9.10 -5.83
C ASP A 60 12.85 -9.01 -4.33
N GLU A 61 13.75 -8.60 -3.44
CA GLU A 61 13.47 -8.37 -2.00
C GLU A 61 13.02 -6.92 -1.69
N ASP A 62 12.68 -6.15 -2.72
CA ASP A 62 12.23 -4.77 -2.60
C ASP A 62 10.89 -4.61 -1.87
N ASP A 63 10.78 -3.54 -1.09
CA ASP A 63 9.56 -3.16 -0.38
C ASP A 63 8.37 -2.98 -1.32
N LEU A 64 8.61 -2.49 -2.54
CA LEU A 64 7.58 -2.39 -3.59
C LEU A 64 7.00 -3.76 -3.97
N VAL A 65 7.83 -4.80 -4.06
CA VAL A 65 7.40 -6.16 -4.41
C VAL A 65 6.65 -6.78 -3.24
N LYS A 66 7.14 -6.61 -2.01
CA LYS A 66 6.46 -7.08 -0.78
C LYS A 66 5.08 -6.43 -0.65
N PHE A 67 5.01 -5.10 -0.78
CA PHE A 67 3.77 -4.34 -0.75
C PHE A 67 2.79 -4.83 -1.82
N TYR A 68 3.25 -4.96 -3.06
CA TYR A 68 2.41 -5.42 -4.17
C TYR A 68 1.81 -6.80 -3.93
N ARG A 69 2.63 -7.77 -3.49
CA ARG A 69 2.17 -9.13 -3.22
C ARG A 69 1.08 -9.15 -2.16
N ARG A 70 1.31 -8.47 -1.02
CA ARG A 70 0.31 -8.36 0.05
C ARG A 70 -0.96 -7.68 -0.44
N LEU A 71 -0.85 -6.56 -1.14
CA LEU A 71 -2.02 -5.84 -1.66
C LEU A 71 -2.84 -6.68 -2.64
N LYS A 72 -2.16 -7.41 -3.55
CA LYS A 72 -2.80 -8.32 -4.49
C LYS A 72 -3.59 -9.41 -3.77
N ASP A 73 -3.03 -9.98 -2.71
CA ASP A 73 -3.71 -11.04 -1.95
C ASP A 73 -4.90 -10.50 -1.15
N GLN A 74 -4.84 -9.27 -0.65
CA GLN A 74 -6.00 -8.62 -0.03
C GLN A 74 -7.11 -8.35 -1.06
N ILE A 75 -6.77 -7.84 -2.25
CA ILE A 75 -7.75 -7.54 -3.31
C ILE A 75 -8.51 -8.79 -3.80
N LYS A 76 -7.84 -9.95 -3.83
CA LYS A 76 -8.49 -11.23 -4.15
C LYS A 76 -9.58 -11.62 -3.15
N ARG A 77 -9.46 -11.17 -1.89
CA ARG A 77 -10.40 -11.47 -0.80
C ARG A 77 -11.50 -10.43 -0.66
N LEU A 78 -11.37 -9.27 -1.31
CA LEU A 78 -12.44 -8.27 -1.35
C LEU A 78 -13.54 -8.78 -2.27
N ASP A 79 -14.81 -8.64 -1.89
CA ASP A 79 -15.94 -9.03 -2.72
C ASP A 79 -16.77 -7.79 -3.09
N GLY A 80 -17.77 -7.95 -3.97
CA GLY A 80 -18.78 -6.92 -4.29
C GLY A 80 -18.21 -5.50 -4.45
N ASN A 81 -18.33 -4.68 -3.40
CA ASN A 81 -17.86 -3.29 -3.33
C ASN A 81 -16.34 -3.15 -3.06
N TRP A 82 -15.54 -3.90 -3.83
CA TRP A 82 -14.08 -3.95 -3.65
C TRP A 82 -13.42 -2.57 -3.78
N LYS A 83 -13.95 -1.69 -4.63
CA LYS A 83 -13.36 -0.38 -4.94
C LYS A 83 -13.43 0.57 -3.74
N ASP A 84 -14.58 0.66 -3.08
CA ASP A 84 -14.73 1.50 -1.88
C ASP A 84 -13.93 0.93 -0.70
N GLU A 85 -13.91 -0.39 -0.55
CA GLU A 85 -13.12 -1.05 0.50
C GLU A 85 -11.63 -0.83 0.30
N LEU A 86 -11.14 -1.04 -0.93
CA LEU A 86 -9.75 -0.79 -1.29
C LEU A 86 -9.38 0.68 -1.12
N ARG A 87 -10.27 1.61 -1.49
CA ARG A 87 -10.06 3.05 -1.26
C ARG A 87 -9.85 3.35 0.22
N LYS A 88 -10.70 2.80 1.10
CA LYS A 88 -10.55 2.97 2.56
C LYS A 88 -9.25 2.37 3.10
N ILE A 89 -8.87 1.18 2.62
CA ILE A 89 -7.59 0.54 2.97
C ILE A 89 -6.43 1.45 2.56
N MET A 90 -6.39 1.89 1.30
CA MET A 90 -5.31 2.71 0.77
C MET A 90 -5.22 4.09 1.43
N GLN A 91 -6.35 4.72 1.78
CA GLN A 91 -6.35 5.95 2.58
C GLN A 91 -5.71 5.74 3.95
N ASN A 92 -5.99 4.61 4.62
CA ASN A 92 -5.34 4.27 5.89
C ASN A 92 -3.85 3.98 5.72
N VAL A 93 -3.45 3.28 4.65
CA VAL A 93 -2.03 3.05 4.32
C VAL A 93 -1.29 4.37 4.18
N VAL A 94 -1.85 5.33 3.42
CA VAL A 94 -1.23 6.66 3.27
C VAL A 94 -1.11 7.32 4.65
N LYS A 95 -2.19 7.40 5.43
CA LYS A 95 -2.17 8.03 6.76
C LYS A 95 -1.13 7.41 7.70
N LEU A 96 -1.08 6.08 7.80
CA LEU A 96 -0.11 5.37 8.64
C LEU A 96 1.33 5.65 8.20
N TYR A 97 1.60 5.64 6.89
CA TYR A 97 2.92 5.97 6.38
C TYR A 97 3.33 7.41 6.77
N TYR A 98 2.39 8.37 6.75
CA TYR A 98 2.66 9.74 7.21
C TYR A 98 2.97 9.80 8.70
N ILE A 99 2.17 9.14 9.54
CA ILE A 99 2.40 9.07 10.99
C ILE A 99 3.78 8.51 11.30
N LYS A 100 4.16 7.41 10.63
CA LYS A 100 5.47 6.77 10.78
C LYS A 100 6.61 7.65 10.31
N ALA A 101 6.48 8.26 9.13
CA ALA A 101 7.53 9.13 8.57
C ALA A 101 7.76 10.39 9.40
N GLU A 102 6.73 10.90 10.08
CA GLU A 102 6.81 12.12 10.89
C GLU A 102 6.99 11.82 12.39
N ASN A 103 7.17 10.55 12.76
CA ASN A 103 7.25 10.07 14.15
C ASN A 103 6.17 10.68 15.06
N LEU A 104 4.97 10.88 14.52
CA LEU A 104 3.90 11.60 15.22
C LEU A 104 3.34 10.80 16.41
N PHE A 105 3.40 9.47 16.33
CA PHE A 105 2.92 8.51 17.34
C PHE A 105 3.67 7.18 17.22
N GLU A 106 3.68 6.37 18.29
CA GLU A 106 4.12 4.98 18.20
C GLU A 106 3.13 4.19 17.32
N GLU A 107 3.59 3.76 16.13
CA GLU A 107 2.83 2.94 15.17
C GLU A 107 2.22 1.69 15.84
N ASP A 108 2.95 1.15 16.82
CA ASP A 108 2.52 0.00 17.62
C ASP A 108 1.16 0.23 18.30
N LEU A 109 0.82 1.45 18.76
CA LEU A 109 -0.48 1.73 19.38
C LEU A 109 -1.65 1.66 18.39
N LEU A 110 -1.43 1.94 17.11
CA LEU A 110 -2.46 1.90 16.07
C LEU A 110 -2.64 0.49 15.49
N CYS A 111 -1.57 -0.30 15.47
CA CYS A 111 -1.52 -1.63 14.86
C CYS A 111 -1.62 -2.79 15.86
N THR A 112 -1.76 -2.54 17.18
CA THR A 112 -1.85 -3.56 18.25
C THR A 112 -3.25 -4.07 18.58
N THR A 113 -4.28 -3.74 17.79
CA THR A 113 -5.63 -4.30 18.05
C THR A 113 -5.72 -5.76 17.60
N LYS A 114 -5.55 -6.67 18.57
CA LYS A 114 -6.05 -8.05 18.51
C LYS A 114 -7.56 -8.09 18.63
#